data_AF-A0A972ZNW9-F1
#
_entry.id   AF-A0A972ZNW9-F1
#
_cell.length_a   1.000
_cell.length_b   1.000
_cell.length_c   1.000
_cell.angle_alpha   90.00
_cell.angle_beta   90.00
_cell.angle_gamma   90.00
#
_symmetry.space_group_name_H-M   'P 1'
#
loop_
_entity.id
_entity.type
_entity.pdbx_description
1 polymer ?
#
loop_
_entity_poly.entity_id
_entity_poly.type
_entity_poly.pdbx_seq_one_letter_code
_entity_poly.pdbx_strand_id
1 'polypeptide(L)' 'MEPLIAAASERGVPLEIVNLDHADTAAIYEKPLVLVRPDGHVAWRGDALPDALSLVDHVRGA' A
#
# COMPACT_ATOMS: atom_id res chain seq x y z
N MET A 1 4.35 6.85 6.19
CA MET A 1 3.66 5.54 6.32
C MET A 1 2.75 5.46 7.54
N GLU A 2 3.05 6.14 8.65
CA GLU A 2 2.19 6.11 9.87
C GLU A 2 0.68 6.34 9.62
N PRO A 3 0.24 7.26 8.75
CA PRO A 3 -1.19 7.44 8.48
C PRO A 3 -1.85 6.20 7.87
N LEU A 4 -1.14 5.47 7.00
CA LEU A 4 -1.65 4.26 6.36
C LEU A 4 -1.75 3.11 7.37
N ILE A 5 -0.77 2.98 8.27
CA ILE A 5 -0.78 1.97 9.33
C ILE A 5 -1.96 2.23 10.30
N ALA A 6 -2.16 3.48 10.69
CA ALA A 6 -3.28 3.87 11.55
C ALA A 6 -4.64 3.58 10.88
N ALA A 7 -4.81 3.98 9.62
CA ALA A 7 -6.05 3.72 8.86
C ALA A 7 -6.33 2.22 8.70
N ALA A 8 -5.30 1.41 8.40
CA ALA A 8 -5.46 -0.04 8.29
C ALA A 8 -5.87 -0.65 9.64
N SER A 9 -5.21 -0.25 10.74
CA SER A 9 -5.58 -0.69 12.08
C SER A 9 -7.00 -0.27 12.47
N GLU A 10 -7.42 0.95 12.14
CA GLU A 10 -8.77 1.46 12.40
C GLU A 10 -9.84 0.63 11.66
N ARG A 11 -9.54 0.21 10.43
CA ARG A 11 -10.44 -0.63 9.62
C ARG A 11 -10.28 -2.14 9.88
N GLY A 12 -9.41 -2.55 10.81
CA GLY A 12 -9.14 -3.97 11.09
C GLY A 12 -8.50 -4.72 9.92
N VAL A 13 -7.82 -4.02 9.02
CA VAL A 13 -7.13 -4.58 7.86
C VAL A 13 -5.68 -4.92 8.26
N PRO A 14 -5.24 -6.18 8.13
CA PRO A 14 -3.84 -6.53 8.36
C PRO A 14 -2.95 -5.85 7.30
N LEU A 15 -1.93 -5.13 7.75
CA LEU A 15 -0.97 -4.44 6.88
C LEU A 15 0.45 -4.82 7.29
N GLU A 16 1.23 -5.28 6.31
CA GLU A 16 2.66 -5.52 6.45
C GLU A 16 3.43 -4.48 5.62
N ILE A 17 4.51 -3.95 6.18
CA ILE A 17 5.39 -3.01 5.49
C ILE A 17 6.66 -3.73 5.07
N VAL A 18 6.88 -3.82 3.76
CA VAL A 18 8.09 -4.39 3.18
C VAL A 18 8.88 -3.28 2.50
N ASN A 19 10.07 -2.98 3.01
CA ASN A 19 10.99 -2.04 2.37
C ASN A 19 11.89 -2.81 1.41
N LEU A 20 11.83 -2.45 0.12
CA LEU A 20 12.64 -3.06 -0.94
C LEU A 20 13.68 -2.02 -1.39
N ASP A 21 14.96 -2.36 -1.25
CA ASP A 21 16.11 -1.46 -1.50
C ASP A 21 16.89 -1.83 -2.77
N HIS A 22 16.29 -2.62 -3.66
CA HIS A 22 16.92 -3.10 -4.89
C HIS A 22 16.50 -2.27 -6.10
N ALA A 23 17.48 -1.79 -6.88
CA ALA A 23 17.23 -0.97 -8.07
C ALA A 23 16.35 -1.68 -9.12
N ASP A 24 16.54 -2.99 -9.29
CA ASP A 24 15.74 -3.80 -10.23
C ASP A 24 14.26 -3.85 -9.82
N THR A 25 13.99 -3.90 -8.52
CA THR A 25 12.62 -3.89 -7.97
C THR A 25 11.92 -2.57 -8.24
N ALA A 26 12.64 -1.45 -8.12
CA ALA A 26 12.10 -0.12 -8.43
C ALA A 26 11.72 0.00 -9.91
N ALA A 27 12.51 -0.61 -10.82
CA ALA A 27 12.19 -0.64 -12.24
C ALA A 27 10.93 -1.48 -12.55
N ILE A 28 10.73 -2.60 -11.85
CA ILE A 28 9.56 -3.49 -12.03
C ILE A 28 8.28 -2.83 -11.51
N TYR A 29 8.31 -2.27 -10.30
CA TYR A 29 7.14 -1.69 -9.66
C TYR A 29 6.79 -0.29 -10.19
N GLU A 30 7.74 0.38 -10.84
CA GLU A 30 7.67 1.70 -11.47
C GLU A 30 7.37 2.86 -10.51
N LYS A 31 6.95 2.57 -9.28
CA LYS A 31 6.54 3.53 -8.25
C LYS A 31 7.15 3.17 -6.90
N PRO A 32 7.50 4.17 -6.08
CA PRO A 32 8.15 3.94 -4.79
C PRO A 32 7.20 3.37 -3.74
N LEU A 33 5.89 3.58 -3.89
CA LEU A 33 4.88 3.02 -3.00
C LEU A 33 3.93 2.14 -3.80
N VAL A 34 3.80 0.90 -3.34
CA VAL A 34 2.91 -0.09 -3.95
C VAL A 34 2.17 -0.82 -2.84
N LEU A 35 0.86 -0.91 -2.97
CA LEU A 35 0.00 -1.68 -2.09
C LEU A 35 -0.43 -2.95 -2.81
N VAL A 36 -0.05 -4.09 -2.24
CA VAL A 36 -0.30 -5.43 -2.79
C VAL A 36 -1.31 -6.15 -1.90
N ARG A 37 -2.28 -6.81 -2.53
CA ARG A 37 -3.28 -7.65 -1.85
C ARG A 37 -2.69 -9.00 -1.46
N PRO A 38 -3.32 -9.72 -0.51
CA PRO A 38 -2.91 -11.08 -0.14
C PRO A 38 -2.90 -12.08 -1.30
N ASP A 39 -3.66 -11.81 -2.38
CA ASP A 39 -3.69 -12.62 -3.61
C ASP A 39 -2.57 -12.26 -4.61
N GLY A 40 -1.66 -11.36 -4.25
CA GLY A 40 -0.53 -10.93 -5.07
C GLY A 40 -0.86 -9.83 -6.10
N HIS A 41 -2.11 -9.36 -6.19
CA HIS A 41 -2.44 -8.28 -7.11
C HIS A 41 -2.12 -6.91 -6.51
N VAL A 42 -1.57 -6.01 -7.34
CA VAL A 42 -1.40 -4.61 -6.98
C VAL A 42 -2.78 -3.95 -6.91
N ALA A 43 -3.17 -3.49 -5.73
CA ALA A 43 -4.41 -2.73 -5.55
C ALA A 43 -4.21 -1.24 -5.78
N TRP A 44 -3.00 -0.72 -5.52
CA TRP A 44 -2.68 0.69 -5.72
C TRP A 44 -1.16 0.90 -5.84
N ARG A 45 -0.73 1.95 -6.56
CA ARG A 45 0.67 2.41 -6.59
C ARG A 45 0.75 3.92 -6.83
N GLY A 46 1.79 4.58 -6.29
CA GLY A 46 1.97 6.02 -6.45
C GLY A 46 3.28 6.55 -5.88
N ASP A 47 3.57 7.83 -6.19
CA ASP A 47 4.79 8.51 -5.71
C ASP A 47 4.64 9.04 -4.28
N ALA A 48 3.41 9.28 -3.84
CA ALA A 48 3.06 9.71 -2.49
C ALA A 48 1.74 9.06 -2.04
N LEU A 49 1.56 8.89 -0.73
CA LEU A 49 0.31 8.38 -0.18
C LEU A 49 -0.82 9.40 -0.39
N PRO A 50 -2.00 8.98 -0.89
CA PRO A 50 -3.21 9.78 -0.85
C PRO A 50 -3.77 9.79 0.58
N ASP A 51 -5.02 10.23 0.74
CA ASP A 51 -5.73 10.06 2.00
C ASP A 51 -5.78 8.58 2.39
N ALA A 52 -5.27 8.28 3.59
CA ALA A 52 -5.01 6.91 4.03
C ALA A 52 -6.30 6.13 4.29
N LEU A 53 -7.32 6.78 4.87
CA LEU A 53 -8.61 6.14 5.13
C LEU A 53 -9.32 5.81 3.83
N SER A 54 -9.37 6.77 2.90
CA SER A 54 -9.97 6.58 1.59
C SER A 54 -9.28 5.46 0.80
N LEU A 55 -7.95 5.38 0.86
CA LEU A 55 -7.19 4.31 0.21
C LEU A 55 -7.51 2.94 0.79
N VAL A 56 -7.53 2.81 2.12
CA VAL A 56 -7.85 1.55 2.80
C VAL A 56 -9.29 1.11 2.50
N ASP A 57 -10.25 2.04 2.52
CA ASP A 57 -11.65 1.77 2.17
C ASP A 57 -11.80 1.31 0.72
N HIS A 58 -11.13 1.98 -0.22
CA HIS A 58 -11.12 1.58 -1.63
C HIS A 58 -10.55 0.16 -1.83
N VAL A 59 -9.43 -0.17 -1.18
CA VAL A 59 -8.74 -1.45 -1.37
C VAL A 59 -9.49 -2.63 -0.75
N ARG A 60 -10.22 -2.40 0.35
CA ARG A 60 -11.08 -3.42 0.98
C ARG A 60 -12.49 -3.51 0.36
N GLY A 61 -12.81 -2.63 -0.59
CA GLY A 61 -14.08 -2.61 -1.31
C GLY A 61 -15.25 -2.04 -0.50
N ALA A 62 -15.02 -0.99 0.29
CA ALA A 62 -16.01 -0.33 1.13
C ALA A 62 -16.22 1.15 0.78
#